data_AF-A0A565CB03-F1
#
_entry.id   AF-A0A565CB03-F1
#
_cell.length_a   1.000
_cell.length_b   1.000
_cell.length_c   1.000
_cell.angle_alpha   90.00
_cell.angle_beta   90.00
_cell.angle_gamma   90.00
#
_symmetry.space_group_name_H-M   'P 1'
#
loop_
_entity.id
_entity.type
_entity.pdbx_description
1 polymer ?
#
loop_
_entity_poly.entity_id
_entity_poly.type
_entity_poly.pdbx_seq_one_letter_code
_entity_poly.pdbx_strand_id
1 'polypeptide(L)'
;MENHLQESLTNYPKPGLTKKEEQVNEEMMGMQAWKITTTLAFPMVFKAALELDVLDTIAAVGNDAWLSSSEIALGFPTKPTNPEASVLLDRMLRLLSSHSVLKCRMVETGENDQTRKTQRVYAMEPVCTFFLNRGDDSGSLMSLFMLFQSQVFFKTWYALHYLQISQI
;
A
#
# COMPACT_ATOMS: atom_id res chain seq x y z
N MET A 1 55.58 39.01 26.52
CA MET A 1 54.98 37.66 26.45
C MET A 1 53.49 37.86 26.59
N GLU A 2 52.69 37.08 25.87
CA GLU A 2 51.23 37.25 25.63
C GLU A 2 50.89 38.13 24.42
N ASN A 3 50.73 37.45 23.27
CA ASN A 3 49.84 37.92 22.21
C ASN A 3 48.65 36.96 22.14
N HIS A 4 47.49 37.58 22.28
CA HIS A 4 46.16 37.02 22.19
C HIS A 4 45.94 36.23 20.89
N LEU A 5 45.24 35.11 21.06
CA LEU A 5 44.85 34.16 20.03
C LEU A 5 44.04 34.84 18.92
N GLN A 6 44.52 34.57 17.71
CA GLN A 6 44.02 34.97 16.42
C GLN A 6 42.65 34.34 16.13
N GLU A 7 41.65 35.19 15.88
CA GLU A 7 40.48 34.79 15.09
C GLU A 7 40.96 34.31 13.70
N SER A 8 40.57 33.10 13.32
CA SER A 8 40.52 32.74 11.91
C SER A 8 39.24 31.96 11.65
N LEU A 9 38.25 32.71 11.16
CA LEU A 9 37.11 32.19 10.43
C LEU A 9 37.63 31.42 9.21
N THR A 10 37.56 30.10 9.27
CA THR A 10 37.58 29.27 8.07
C THR A 10 36.44 28.28 8.09
N ASN A 11 35.31 28.71 7.53
CA ASN A 11 34.27 27.82 7.02
C ASN A 11 34.88 27.02 5.87
N TYR A 12 35.47 25.86 6.16
CA TYR A 12 35.75 24.84 5.15
C TYR A 12 34.58 23.85 5.11
N PRO A 13 33.90 23.66 3.97
CA PRO A 13 32.94 22.57 3.83
C PRO A 13 33.73 21.26 3.91
N LYS A 14 33.42 20.42 4.91
CA LYS A 14 33.99 19.06 5.00
C LYS A 14 33.60 18.29 3.74
N PRO A 15 34.55 17.85 2.89
CA PRO A 15 34.25 17.23 1.58
C PRO A 15 33.46 15.90 1.65
N GLY A 16 33.35 15.30 2.84
CA GLY A 16 32.62 14.06 3.07
C GLY A 16 31.13 14.24 3.40
N LEU A 17 30.69 15.44 3.78
CA LEU A 17 29.26 15.70 4.06
C LEU A 17 28.48 15.83 2.74
N THR A 18 29.02 16.60 1.80
CA THR A 18 28.38 16.94 0.52
C THR A 18 28.14 15.72 -0.38
N LYS A 19 29.09 14.80 -0.48
CA LYS A 19 28.92 13.57 -1.29
C LYS A 19 27.87 12.61 -0.73
N LYS A 20 27.77 12.51 0.60
CA LYS A 20 26.78 11.66 1.26
C LYS A 20 25.39 12.27 1.15
N GLU A 21 25.28 13.59 1.25
CA GLU A 21 24.04 14.34 1.04
C GLU A 21 23.56 14.27 -0.42
N GLU A 22 24.46 14.39 -1.40
CA GLU A 22 24.15 14.23 -2.82
C GLU A 22 23.67 12.79 -3.13
N GLN A 23 24.31 11.77 -2.58
CA GLN A 23 23.90 10.37 -2.75
C GLN A 23 22.52 10.11 -2.12
N VAL A 24 22.27 10.59 -0.90
CA VAL A 24 20.96 10.47 -0.24
C VAL A 24 19.88 11.19 -1.04
N ASN A 25 20.20 12.35 -1.64
CA ASN A 25 19.29 13.08 -2.51
C ASN A 25 18.98 12.29 -3.80
N GLU A 26 19.99 11.70 -4.44
CA GLU A 26 19.78 10.86 -5.64
C GLU A 26 18.93 9.62 -5.33
N GLU A 27 19.19 8.93 -4.22
CA GLU A 27 18.38 7.78 -3.77
C GLU A 27 16.93 8.18 -3.48
N MET A 28 16.70 9.35 -2.88
CA MET A 28 15.36 9.89 -2.63
C MET A 28 14.63 10.21 -3.94
N MET A 29 15.32 10.81 -4.92
CA MET A 29 14.76 11.10 -6.24
C MET A 29 14.43 9.80 -7.00
N GLY A 30 15.29 8.79 -6.91
CA GLY A 30 15.02 7.46 -7.47
C GLY A 30 13.78 6.80 -6.85
N MET A 31 13.63 6.89 -5.52
CA MET A 31 12.44 6.40 -4.81
C MET A 31 11.16 7.14 -5.23
N GLN A 32 11.23 8.45 -5.45
CA GLN A 32 10.11 9.24 -5.96
C GLN A 32 9.70 8.78 -7.36
N ALA A 33 10.65 8.64 -8.28
CA ALA A 33 10.39 8.14 -9.63
C ALA A 33 9.76 6.74 -9.63
N TRP A 34 10.22 5.86 -8.74
CA TRP A 34 9.65 4.54 -8.54
C TRP A 34 8.19 4.59 -8.05
N LYS A 35 7.90 5.43 -7.04
CA LYS A 35 6.53 5.63 -6.56
C LYS A 35 5.60 6.15 -7.66
N ILE A 36 6.04 7.12 -8.46
CA ILE A 36 5.26 7.65 -9.60
C ILE A 36 4.97 6.51 -10.59
N THR A 37 5.99 5.77 -10.98
CA THR A 37 5.87 4.66 -11.95
C THR A 37 4.90 3.57 -11.46
N THR A 38 4.86 3.33 -10.15
CA THR A 38 4.04 2.25 -9.55
C THR A 38 2.73 2.75 -8.95
N THR A 39 2.38 4.03 -9.10
CA THR A 39 1.20 4.65 -8.45
C THR A 39 -0.10 3.93 -8.79
N LEU A 40 -0.25 3.45 -10.02
CA LEU A 40 -1.45 2.73 -10.47
C LEU A 40 -1.61 1.34 -9.85
N ALA A 41 -0.57 0.76 -9.26
CA ALA A 41 -0.66 -0.57 -8.64
C ALA A 41 -1.66 -0.58 -7.48
N PHE A 42 -1.63 0.44 -6.61
CA PHE A 42 -2.53 0.54 -5.46
C PHE A 42 -4.02 0.56 -5.85
N PRO A 43 -4.52 1.51 -6.65
CA PRO A 43 -5.94 1.58 -6.96
C PRO A 43 -6.44 0.32 -7.69
N MET A 44 -5.61 -0.29 -8.54
CA MET A 44 -5.99 -1.51 -9.25
C MET A 44 -6.06 -2.73 -8.34
N VAL A 45 -5.12 -2.89 -7.41
CA VAL A 45 -5.16 -3.97 -6.42
C VAL A 45 -6.28 -3.76 -5.41
N PHE A 46 -6.53 -2.52 -5.00
CA PHE A 46 -7.64 -2.21 -4.09
C PHE A 46 -8.99 -2.48 -4.75
N LYS A 47 -9.16 -2.12 -6.02
CA LYS A 47 -10.33 -2.51 -6.83
C LYS A 47 -10.53 -4.02 -6.83
N ALA A 48 -9.49 -4.79 -7.12
CA ALA A 48 -9.59 -6.25 -7.14
C ALA A 48 -9.94 -6.83 -5.76
N ALA A 49 -9.40 -6.26 -4.67
CA ALA A 49 -9.72 -6.70 -3.31
C ALA A 49 -11.19 -6.42 -2.95
N LEU A 50 -11.75 -5.30 -3.42
CA LEU A 50 -13.17 -4.99 -3.28
C LEU A 50 -14.05 -5.94 -4.11
N GLU A 51 -13.66 -6.26 -5.35
CA GLU A 51 -14.40 -7.21 -6.21
C GLU A 51 -14.35 -8.66 -5.71
N LEU A 52 -13.32 -9.01 -4.93
CA LEU A 52 -13.18 -10.31 -4.28
C LEU A 52 -13.84 -10.36 -2.89
N ASP A 53 -14.51 -9.29 -2.47
CA ASP A 53 -15.14 -9.16 -1.14
C ASP A 53 -14.16 -9.43 0.02
N VAL A 54 -12.89 -9.03 -0.15
CA VAL A 54 -11.84 -9.24 0.87
C VAL A 54 -12.18 -8.53 2.17
N LEU A 55 -12.66 -7.28 2.07
CA LEU A 55 -12.99 -6.48 3.24
C LEU A 55 -14.20 -7.06 3.97
N ASP A 56 -15.26 -7.43 3.23
CA ASP A 56 -16.45 -8.05 3.80
C ASP A 56 -16.14 -9.41 4.44
N THR A 57 -15.24 -10.19 3.84
CA THR A 57 -14.77 -11.47 4.41
C THR A 57 -14.08 -11.26 5.76
N ILE A 58 -13.24 -10.24 5.90
CA ILE A 58 -12.59 -9.92 7.19
C ILE A 58 -13.63 -9.39 8.18
N ALA A 59 -14.50 -8.48 7.74
CA ALA A 59 -15.56 -7.88 8.56
C ALA A 59 -16.54 -8.93 9.11
N ALA A 60 -16.85 -9.98 8.34
CA ALA A 60 -17.73 -11.06 8.74
C ALA A 60 -17.19 -11.87 9.93
N VAL A 61 -15.87 -11.96 10.11
CA VAL A 61 -15.26 -12.59 11.29
C VAL A 61 -15.24 -11.61 12.47
N GLY A 62 -15.10 -10.31 12.18
CA GLY A 62 -15.19 -9.22 13.14
C GLY A 62 -14.20 -8.10 12.81
N ASN A 63 -14.54 -6.87 13.18
CA ASN A 63 -13.72 -5.69 12.86
C ASN A 63 -12.31 -5.72 13.47
N ASP A 64 -12.11 -6.44 14.58
CA ASP A 64 -10.82 -6.59 15.25
C ASP A 64 -10.13 -7.94 14.94
N ALA A 65 -10.67 -8.72 13.99
CA ALA A 65 -10.12 -10.01 13.62
C ALA A 65 -8.78 -9.87 12.91
N TRP A 66 -7.85 -10.77 13.26
CA TRP A 66 -6.57 -10.93 12.58
C TRP A 66 -6.59 -12.23 11.80
N LEU A 67 -6.51 -12.15 10.47
CA LEU A 67 -6.61 -13.30 9.57
C LEU A 67 -5.36 -13.42 8.70
N SER A 68 -4.87 -14.64 8.52
CA SER A 68 -3.88 -14.96 7.50
C SER A 68 -4.49 -14.91 6.09
N SER A 69 -3.65 -14.81 5.06
CA SER A 69 -4.14 -14.85 3.68
C SER A 69 -4.86 -16.16 3.35
N SER A 70 -4.45 -17.28 3.94
CA SER A 70 -5.13 -18.56 3.78
C SER A 70 -6.52 -18.57 4.41
N GLU A 71 -6.68 -17.98 5.60
CA GLU A 71 -8.00 -17.88 6.25
C GLU A 71 -8.95 -16.97 5.46
N ILE A 72 -8.46 -15.84 4.96
CA ILE A 72 -9.26 -14.94 4.10
C ILE A 72 -9.66 -15.67 2.81
N ALA A 73 -8.73 -16.37 2.16
CA ALA A 73 -9.02 -17.14 0.96
C ALA A 73 -10.06 -18.26 1.19
N LEU A 74 -10.10 -18.83 2.40
CA LEU A 74 -11.13 -19.79 2.78
C LEU A 74 -12.48 -19.13 3.09
N GLY A 75 -12.51 -17.86 3.47
CA GLY A 75 -13.74 -17.12 3.74
C GLY A 75 -14.51 -16.71 2.49
N PHE A 76 -13.89 -16.76 1.30
CA PHE A 76 -14.56 -16.38 0.06
C PHE A 76 -15.78 -17.27 -0.26
N PRO A 77 -16.87 -16.70 -0.82
CA PRO A 77 -18.07 -17.45 -1.19
C PRO A 77 -17.78 -18.59 -2.18
N THR A 78 -16.87 -18.36 -3.12
CA THR A 78 -16.41 -19.36 -4.07
C THR A 78 -14.98 -19.76 -3.73
N LYS A 79 -14.75 -21.07 -3.51
CA LYS A 79 -13.42 -21.57 -3.16
C LYS A 79 -12.44 -21.36 -4.33
N PRO A 80 -11.24 -20.83 -4.08
CA PRO A 80 -10.23 -20.68 -5.12
C PRO A 80 -9.85 -22.04 -5.70
N THR A 81 -9.85 -22.15 -7.03
CA THR A 81 -9.36 -23.34 -7.75
C THR A 81 -7.84 -23.32 -7.94
N ASN A 82 -7.23 -22.13 -7.84
CA ASN A 82 -5.79 -21.94 -7.97
C ASN A 82 -5.07 -22.31 -6.65
N PRO A 83 -4.13 -23.27 -6.65
CA PRO A 83 -3.35 -23.61 -5.46
C PRO A 83 -2.51 -22.46 -4.92
N GLU A 84 -2.15 -21.47 -5.75
CA GLU A 84 -1.39 -20.29 -5.35
C GLU A 84 -2.26 -19.11 -4.88
N ALA A 85 -3.58 -19.28 -4.77
CA ALA A 85 -4.50 -18.19 -4.46
C ALA A 85 -4.16 -17.46 -3.15
N SER A 86 -3.81 -18.20 -2.08
CA SER A 86 -3.43 -17.61 -0.80
C SER A 86 -2.11 -16.82 -0.87
N VAL A 87 -1.18 -17.21 -1.75
CA VAL A 87 0.08 -16.51 -1.98
C VAL A 87 -0.14 -15.23 -2.77
N LEU A 88 -0.96 -15.28 -3.81
CA LEU A 88 -1.34 -14.09 -4.60
C LEU A 88 -2.13 -13.10 -3.73
N LEU A 89 -3.05 -13.60 -2.92
CA LEU A 89 -3.79 -12.79 -1.96
C LEU A 89 -2.84 -12.15 -0.93
N ASP A 90 -1.87 -12.89 -0.38
CA ASP A 90 -0.86 -12.30 0.51
C ASP A 90 -0.15 -11.10 -0.14
N ARG A 91 0.24 -11.22 -1.43
CA ARG A 91 0.89 -10.12 -2.16
C ARG A 91 -0.02 -8.90 -2.29
N MET A 92 -1.32 -9.11 -2.54
CA MET A 92 -2.31 -8.03 -2.56
C MET A 92 -2.43 -7.37 -1.18
N LEU A 93 -2.63 -8.16 -0.13
CA LEU A 93 -2.81 -7.67 1.24
C LEU A 93 -1.59 -6.89 1.75
N ARG A 94 -0.37 -7.30 1.36
CA ARG A 94 0.87 -6.53 1.65
C ARG A 94 0.85 -5.14 1.03
N LEU A 95 0.44 -5.03 -0.23
CA LEU A 95 0.38 -3.74 -0.92
C LEU A 95 -0.69 -2.84 -0.28
N LEU A 96 -1.84 -3.40 0.09
CA LEU A 96 -2.88 -2.67 0.81
C LEU A 96 -2.38 -2.21 2.18
N SER A 97 -1.60 -3.06 2.87
CA SER A 97 -1.02 -2.69 4.16
C SER A 97 0.04 -1.59 4.04
N SER A 98 0.83 -1.56 2.96
CA SER A 98 1.77 -0.44 2.73
C SER A 98 1.08 0.89 2.45
N HIS A 99 -0.22 0.89 2.14
CA HIS A 99 -1.05 2.07 1.94
C HIS A 99 -2.01 2.31 3.11
N SER A 100 -1.76 1.70 4.27
CA SER A 100 -2.56 1.86 5.49
C SER A 100 -4.06 1.52 5.33
N VAL A 101 -4.39 0.65 4.37
CA VAL A 101 -5.73 0.06 4.25
C VAL A 101 -5.87 -1.10 5.23
N LEU A 102 -4.78 -1.85 5.45
CA LEU A 102 -4.75 -2.99 6.37
C LEU A 102 -3.58 -2.87 7.35
N LYS A 103 -3.78 -3.35 8.58
CA LYS A 103 -2.68 -3.66 9.50
C LYS A 103 -2.07 -5.00 9.13
N CYS A 104 -0.77 -5.13 9.32
CA CYS A 104 -0.03 -6.36 9.08
C CYS A 104 0.92 -6.62 10.25
N ARG A 105 0.95 -7.85 10.77
CA ARG A 105 1.98 -8.30 11.71
C ARG A 105 2.40 -9.74 11.45
N MET A 106 3.59 -10.10 11.92
CA MET A 106 4.07 -11.47 11.91
C MET A 106 3.65 -12.16 13.20
N VAL A 107 3.18 -13.40 13.09
CA VAL A 107 2.80 -14.26 14.20
C VAL A 107 3.50 -15.59 14.04
N GLU A 108 3.98 -16.15 15.14
CA GLU A 108 4.56 -17.49 15.17
C GLU A 108 3.46 -18.49 15.48
N THR A 109 3.40 -19.53 14.67
CA THR A 109 2.42 -20.62 14.78
C THR A 109 3.17 -21.92 14.95
N GLY A 110 2.79 -22.72 15.95
CA GLY A 110 3.46 -23.98 16.30
C GLY A 110 3.89 -24.01 17.77
N GLU A 111 3.73 -25.15 18.42
CA GLU A 111 3.96 -25.31 19.85
C GLU A 111 5.44 -25.51 20.19
N ASN A 112 6.23 -26.06 19.25
CA ASN A 112 7.64 -26.43 19.45
C ASN A 112 8.55 -25.86 18.34
N ASP A 113 9.85 -25.77 18.60
CA ASP A 113 10.85 -25.19 17.69
C ASP A 113 10.94 -25.90 16.31
N GLN A 114 10.65 -27.21 16.22
CA GLN A 114 10.57 -27.90 14.92
C GLN A 114 9.32 -27.53 14.09
N THR A 115 8.26 -27.03 14.72
CA THR A 115 6.99 -26.70 14.07
C THR A 115 6.75 -25.20 13.92
N ARG A 116 7.68 -24.39 14.45
CA ARG A 116 7.59 -22.93 14.46
C ARG A 116 7.57 -22.40 13.03
N LYS A 117 6.42 -21.91 12.62
CA LYS A 117 6.20 -21.25 11.34
C LYS A 117 5.83 -19.80 11.60
N THR A 118 6.55 -18.88 11.00
CA THR A 118 6.14 -17.48 11.00
C THR A 118 5.17 -17.26 9.86
N GLN A 119 3.99 -16.72 10.17
CA GLN A 119 2.99 -16.33 9.19
C GLN A 119 2.57 -14.89 9.38
N ARG A 120 2.13 -14.26 8.30
CA ARG A 120 1.60 -12.90 8.33
C ARG A 120 0.09 -12.94 8.52
N VAL A 121 -0.40 -12.06 9.39
CA VAL A 121 -1.83 -11.86 9.61
C VAL A 121 -2.19 -10.39 9.39
N TYR A 122 -3.43 -10.17 8.98
CA TYR A 122 -3.96 -8.89 8.56
C TYR A 122 -5.22 -8.54 9.34
N ALA A 123 -5.40 -7.25 9.63
CA ALA A 123 -6.62 -6.71 10.20
C ALA A 123 -7.00 -5.43 9.46
N MET A 124 -8.28 -5.05 9.49
CA MET A 124 -8.74 -3.84 8.82
C MET A 124 -8.27 -2.58 9.57
N GLU A 125 -7.91 -1.54 8.82
CA GLU A 125 -7.83 -0.18 9.37
C GLU A 125 -9.22 0.49 9.32
N PRO A 126 -9.48 1.51 10.16
CA PRO A 126 -10.75 2.23 10.16
C PRO A 126 -11.18 2.78 8.80
N VAL A 127 -10.23 3.08 7.91
CA VAL A 127 -10.51 3.54 6.55
C VAL A 127 -11.36 2.56 5.74
N CYS A 128 -11.23 1.25 5.98
CA CYS A 128 -12.01 0.21 5.30
C CYS A 128 -13.51 0.36 5.56
N THR A 129 -13.92 0.92 6.70
CA THR A 129 -15.34 1.06 7.05
C THR A 129 -16.11 1.96 6.08
N PHE A 130 -15.44 2.89 5.38
CA PHE A 130 -16.05 3.72 4.33
C PHE A 130 -16.26 2.99 3.01
N PHE A 131 -15.67 1.80 2.85
CA PHE A 131 -15.77 0.96 1.66
C PHE A 131 -16.59 -0.30 1.87
N LEU A 132 -17.09 -0.56 3.08
CA LEU A 132 -18.00 -1.67 3.36
C LEU A 132 -19.44 -1.29 3.01
N ASN A 133 -20.25 -2.30 2.67
CA ASN A 133 -21.69 -2.11 2.49
C ASN A 133 -22.38 -2.29 3.85
N ARG A 134 -22.69 -1.17 4.54
CA ARG A 134 -23.23 -1.22 5.90
C ARG A 134 -24.72 -1.58 6.00
N GLY A 135 -25.45 -1.57 4.90
CA GLY A 135 -26.89 -1.87 4.89
C GLY A 135 -27.79 -0.89 5.65
N ASP A 136 -27.22 0.06 6.40
CA ASP A 136 -27.87 1.30 6.77
C ASP A 136 -27.78 2.27 5.58
N ASP A 137 -28.67 3.25 5.48
CA ASP A 137 -28.70 4.22 4.38
C ASP A 137 -27.44 5.12 4.30
N SER A 138 -26.35 4.77 4.99
CA SER A 138 -25.05 5.42 4.85
C SER A 138 -24.38 5.01 3.54
N GLY A 139 -24.14 5.99 2.68
CA GLY A 139 -23.48 5.77 1.39
C GLY A 139 -22.05 5.25 1.58
N SER A 140 -21.66 4.26 0.77
CA SER A 140 -20.29 3.73 0.72
C SER A 140 -19.47 4.41 -0.38
N LEU A 141 -18.21 4.75 -0.08
CA LEU A 141 -17.25 5.25 -1.07
C LEU A 141 -16.83 4.16 -2.07
N MET A 142 -17.14 2.89 -1.81
CA MET A 142 -16.88 1.79 -2.73
C MET A 142 -17.47 2.05 -4.12
N SER A 143 -18.74 2.44 -4.20
CA SER A 143 -19.40 2.68 -5.49
C SER A 143 -18.72 3.79 -6.30
N LEU A 144 -18.32 4.87 -5.62
CA LEU A 144 -17.60 5.98 -6.25
C LEU A 144 -16.20 5.58 -6.69
N PHE A 145 -15.48 4.82 -5.85
CA PHE A 145 -14.16 4.30 -6.19
C PHE A 145 -14.22 3.36 -7.40
N MET A 146 -15.18 2.42 -7.40
CA MET A 146 -15.41 1.50 -8.52
C MET A 146 -15.74 2.24 -9.83
N LEU A 147 -16.51 3.32 -9.76
CA LEU A 147 -16.79 4.18 -10.91
C LEU A 147 -15.50 4.81 -11.48
N PHE A 148 -14.68 5.43 -10.62
CA PHE A 148 -13.42 6.05 -11.05
C PHE A 148 -12.40 5.05 -11.59
N GLN A 149 -12.42 3.82 -11.10
CA GLN A 149 -11.55 2.75 -11.60
C GLN A 149 -12.20 1.91 -12.71
N SER A 150 -13.35 2.33 -13.24
CA SER A 150 -14.01 1.63 -14.34
C SER A 150 -13.25 1.84 -15.65
N GLN A 151 -13.34 0.87 -16.56
CA GLN A 151 -12.71 0.98 -17.89
C GLN A 151 -13.19 2.22 -18.66
N VAL A 152 -14.45 2.61 -18.50
CA VAL A 152 -15.02 3.79 -19.16
C VAL A 152 -14.35 5.06 -18.66
N PHE A 153 -14.19 5.21 -17.33
CA PHE A 153 -13.50 6.36 -16.76
C PHE A 153 -12.02 6.37 -17.15
N PHE A 154 -11.35 5.22 -17.10
CA PHE A 154 -9.96 5.09 -17.55
C PHE A 154 -9.75 5.56 -18.99
N LYS A 155 -10.70 5.27 -19.89
CA LYS A 155 -10.63 5.72 -21.28
C LYS A 155 -10.62 7.24 -21.45
N THR A 156 -11.22 7.97 -20.52
CA THR A 156 -11.25 9.44 -20.55
C THR A 156 -9.85 10.03 -20.38
N TRP A 157 -8.97 9.37 -19.62
CA TRP A 157 -7.58 9.82 -19.43
C TRP A 157 -6.77 9.76 -20.73
N TYR A 158 -7.06 8.81 -21.63
CA TYR A 158 -6.46 8.77 -22.97
C TYR A 158 -6.92 9.92 -23.87
N ALA A 159 -8.01 10.61 -23.53
CA ALA A 159 -8.45 11.78 -24.29
C ALA A 159 -7.76 13.07 -23.84
N LEU A 160 -7.08 13.06 -22.68
CA LEU A 160 -6.49 14.28 -22.10
C LEU A 160 -5.38 14.88 -22.97
N HIS A 161 -4.62 14.07 -23.71
CA HIS A 161 -3.59 14.61 -24.62
C HIS A 161 -4.19 15.42 -25.78
N TYR A 162 -5.46 15.18 -26.14
CA TYR A 162 -6.13 15.96 -27.19
C TYR A 162 -6.55 17.36 -26.70
N LEU A 163 -6.66 17.58 -25.39
CA LEU A 163 -7.07 18.88 -24.83
C LEU A 163 -6.04 20.00 -25.01
N GLN A 164 -4.77 19.67 -25.32
CA GLN A 164 -3.71 20.66 -25.57
C GLN A 164 -3.38 20.87 -27.06
N ILE A 165 -3.87 20.01 -27.97
CA ILE A 165 -3.47 20.05 -29.39
C ILE A 165 -4.45 20.87 -30.25
N SER A 166 -5.64 21.21 -29.75
CA SER A 166 -6.64 22.00 -30.50
C SER A 166 -6.57 23.52 -30.28
N GLN A 167 -5.42 24.07 -29.87
CA GLN A 167 -5.22 25.52 -29.68
C GLN A 167 -3.91 26.08 -30.29
N ILE A 168 -3.32 25.42 -31.29
CA ILE A 168 -2.23 25.99 -32.10
C ILE A 168 -2.51 25.74 -33.57
#